data_AF-A0A7S3EZ91-F1
#
_entry.id   AF-A0A7S3EZ91-F1
#
_cell.length_a   1.000
_cell.length_b   1.000
_cell.length_c   1.000
_cell.angle_alpha   90.00
_cell.angle_beta   90.00
_cell.angle_gamma   90.00
#
_symmetry.space_group_name_H-M   'P 1'
#
loop_
_entity.id
_entity.type
_entity.pdbx_description
1 polymer ?
#
loop_
_entity_poly.entity_id
_entity_poly.type
_entity_poly.pdbx_seq_one_letter_code
_entity_poly.pdbx_strand_id
1 'polypeptide(L)'
;MDAREQVEKAREQAGAPVAKVMAHEATAAQADVRVWEGPSTALQIDPGCVRGPRWRADVIVSEVLDTGLIGEGCLHSMRDATKRLLAPGGVMIPASATLYVMLLQVSAPEHAGVSLQALEALREGYSAARLHGLSHVKLSVGVVAMRFEFAALPEQCGGEARIKVEASRRGACNAVGWWFDLHLDGETTLSMAPGATARTWKQNLHYLPSSLEVERGAEVEVLVWNKDDDNLHVLAGAPGTLPSFANFR
;
A
#
# COMPACT_ATOMS: atom_id res chain seq x y z
N MET A 1 4.23 -13.90 26.57
CA MET A 1 5.01 -13.15 25.57
C MET A 1 4.11 -12.03 25.11
N ASP A 2 4.44 -10.81 25.48
CA ASP A 2 3.63 -9.62 25.21
C ASP A 2 3.53 -9.40 23.69
N ALA A 3 2.39 -8.93 23.19
CA ALA A 3 2.19 -8.64 21.77
C ALA A 3 3.23 -7.64 21.23
N ARG A 4 3.71 -6.73 22.09
CA ARG A 4 4.84 -5.83 21.76
C ARG A 4 6.14 -6.59 21.53
N GLU A 5 6.43 -7.56 22.38
CA GLU A 5 7.64 -8.39 22.33
C GLU A 5 7.66 -9.27 21.08
N GLN A 6 6.48 -9.71 20.61
CA GLN A 6 6.32 -10.46 19.37
C GLN A 6 6.54 -9.59 18.12
N VAL A 7 6.07 -8.35 18.14
CA VAL A 7 6.27 -7.37 17.05
C VAL A 7 7.74 -6.95 16.96
N GLU A 8 8.41 -6.79 18.09
CA GLU A 8 9.83 -6.40 18.16
C GLU A 8 10.74 -7.54 17.67
N LYS A 9 10.46 -8.79 18.07
CA LYS A 9 11.13 -9.98 17.51
C LYS A 9 10.88 -10.16 16.01
N ALA A 10 9.68 -9.86 15.53
CA ALA A 10 9.36 -9.93 14.11
C ALA A 10 10.11 -8.85 13.31
N ARG A 11 10.31 -7.65 13.88
CA ARG A 11 11.16 -6.58 13.30
C ARG A 11 12.64 -6.92 13.31
N GLU A 12 13.15 -7.60 14.34
CA GLU A 12 14.54 -8.07 14.38
C GLU A 12 14.80 -9.25 13.42
N GLN A 13 13.81 -10.11 13.20
CA GLN A 13 13.91 -11.23 12.26
C GLN A 13 13.66 -10.82 10.80
N ALA A 14 12.83 -9.79 10.58
CA ALA A 14 12.71 -9.10 9.30
C ALA A 14 13.88 -8.14 9.14
N GLY A 15 15.07 -8.67 8.85
CA GLY A 15 16.24 -7.85 8.52
C GLY A 15 15.86 -6.71 7.57
N ALA A 16 16.41 -5.52 7.82
CA ALA A 16 16.11 -4.30 7.07
C ALA A 16 16.01 -4.60 5.56
N PRO A 17 15.01 -4.05 4.84
CA PRO A 17 14.80 -4.37 3.44
C PRO A 17 16.12 -4.16 2.69
N VAL A 18 16.64 -5.26 2.14
CA VAL A 18 17.83 -5.23 1.30
C VAL A 18 17.38 -4.61 -0.02
N ALA A 19 17.41 -3.28 -0.07
CA ALA A 19 17.29 -2.56 -1.33
C ALA A 19 18.56 -2.87 -2.14
N LYS A 20 18.50 -3.89 -3.02
CA LYS A 20 19.53 -4.06 -4.06
C LYS A 20 19.47 -2.84 -4.97
N VAL A 21 20.38 -1.90 -4.76
CA VAL A 21 20.54 -0.77 -5.68
C VAL A 21 21.24 -1.26 -6.92
N MET A 22 20.48 -1.44 -8.00
CA MET A 22 21.01 -1.68 -9.34
C MET A 22 21.17 -0.32 -10.03
N ALA A 23 22.40 0.18 -10.13
CA ALA A 23 22.70 1.31 -11.01
C ALA A 23 23.14 0.75 -12.37
N HIS A 24 22.52 1.22 -13.45
CA HIS A 24 22.88 0.82 -14.81
C HIS A 24 23.68 1.94 -15.48
N GLU A 25 24.99 1.74 -15.67
CA GLU A 25 25.77 2.53 -16.62
C GLU A 25 25.67 1.86 -18.00
N ALA A 26 24.88 2.44 -18.92
CA ALA A 26 24.78 1.92 -20.29
C ALA A 26 25.82 2.58 -21.19
N THR A 27 26.84 1.83 -21.60
CA THR A 27 27.40 2.00 -22.95
C THR A 27 27.00 0.78 -23.77
N ALA A 28 26.63 0.98 -25.02
CA ALA A 28 25.76 0.10 -25.83
C ALA A 28 26.32 -1.30 -26.22
N ALA A 29 27.11 -1.96 -25.38
CA ALA A 29 27.62 -3.31 -25.66
C ALA A 29 27.75 -4.26 -24.45
N GLN A 30 27.63 -3.79 -23.20
CA GLN A 30 27.65 -4.64 -22.00
C GLN A 30 27.07 -3.83 -20.83
N ALA A 31 26.09 -4.38 -20.12
CA ALA A 31 25.60 -3.76 -18.88
C ALA A 31 26.67 -3.93 -17.79
N ASP A 32 27.33 -2.84 -17.36
CA ASP A 32 28.16 -2.85 -16.14
C ASP A 32 27.20 -2.82 -14.95
N VAL A 33 26.87 -4.00 -14.42
CA VAL A 33 25.99 -4.13 -13.25
C VAL A 33 26.86 -4.20 -12.01
N ARG A 34 26.69 -3.19 -11.15
CA ARG A 34 27.32 -3.15 -9.82
C ARG A 34 26.28 -3.36 -8.75
N VAL A 35 26.66 -4.09 -7.71
CA VAL A 35 25.82 -4.39 -6.56
C VAL A 35 26.51 -3.85 -5.33
N TRP A 36 25.81 -2.95 -4.62
CA TRP A 36 26.22 -2.49 -3.30
C TRP A 36 25.34 -3.15 -2.24
N GLU A 37 25.98 -3.64 -1.18
CA GLU A 37 25.29 -4.25 -0.05
C GLU A 37 24.89 -3.18 0.97
N GLY A 38 23.64 -3.26 1.44
CA GLY A 38 23.08 -2.37 2.46
C GLY A 38 21.82 -1.64 1.99
N PRO A 39 21.17 -0.89 2.90
CA PRO A 39 20.00 -0.09 2.57
C PRO A 39 20.40 1.10 1.69
N SER A 40 19.52 1.49 0.75
CA SER A 40 19.74 2.67 -0.12
C SER A 40 19.93 3.97 0.68
N THR A 41 19.36 4.04 1.88
CA THR A 41 19.50 5.17 2.81
C THR A 41 20.92 5.36 3.33
N ALA A 42 21.76 4.31 3.30
CA ALA A 42 23.17 4.39 3.64
C ALA A 42 24.07 4.57 2.40
N LEU A 43 23.54 4.42 1.18
CA LEU A 43 24.31 4.53 -0.05
C LEU A 43 24.74 5.98 -0.29
N GLN A 44 25.99 6.19 -0.68
CA GLN A 44 26.56 7.52 -0.94
C GLN A 44 27.06 7.63 -2.37
N ILE A 45 27.01 8.85 -2.92
CA ILE A 45 27.74 9.15 -4.16
C ILE A 45 29.23 9.09 -3.85
N ASP A 46 29.95 8.21 -4.55
CA ASP A 46 31.37 7.96 -4.37
C ASP A 46 32.08 7.98 -5.74
N PRO A 47 32.84 9.04 -6.07
CA PRO A 47 33.59 9.12 -7.31
C PRO A 47 34.56 7.95 -7.54
N GLY A 48 35.02 7.30 -6.46
CA GLY A 48 35.87 6.10 -6.49
C GLY A 48 35.11 4.81 -6.80
N CYS A 49 33.78 4.85 -6.76
CA CYS A 49 32.87 3.73 -7.01
C CYS A 49 33.11 2.51 -6.10
N VAL A 50 33.53 2.74 -4.86
CA VAL A 50 33.79 1.69 -3.86
C VAL A 50 32.58 1.52 -2.95
N ARG A 51 32.02 2.62 -2.45
CA ARG A 51 30.90 2.62 -1.49
C ARG A 51 29.55 3.03 -2.09
N GLY A 52 29.52 3.35 -3.38
CA GLY A 52 28.30 3.68 -4.11
C GLY A 52 28.59 4.20 -5.52
N PRO A 53 27.59 4.72 -6.24
CA PRO A 53 27.74 5.16 -7.62
C PRO A 53 28.56 6.45 -7.72
N ARG A 54 29.23 6.65 -8.86
CA ARG A 54 30.09 7.82 -9.09
C ARG A 54 29.33 9.14 -9.12
N TRP A 55 28.09 9.11 -9.61
CA TRP A 55 27.19 10.25 -9.71
C TRP A 55 25.75 9.82 -9.45
N ARG A 56 24.86 10.80 -9.39
CA ARG A 56 23.42 10.59 -9.22
C ARG A 56 22.83 9.92 -10.45
N ALA A 57 21.93 8.97 -10.26
CA ALA A 57 21.29 8.24 -11.35
C ALA A 57 20.28 9.11 -12.11
N ASP A 58 20.22 8.94 -13.43
CA ASP A 58 19.16 9.52 -14.27
C ASP A 58 17.81 8.81 -14.05
N VAL A 59 17.86 7.53 -13.68
CA VAL A 59 16.68 6.70 -13.40
C VAL A 59 16.90 5.90 -12.13
N ILE A 60 15.92 5.90 -11.24
CA ILE A 60 15.85 4.99 -10.09
C ILE A 60 14.65 4.07 -10.28
N VAL A 61 14.90 2.76 -10.19
CA VAL A 61 13.85 1.73 -10.18
C VAL A 61 13.77 1.14 -8.79
N SER A 62 12.59 1.14 -8.19
CA SER A 62 12.35 0.64 -6.84
C SER A 62 11.09 -0.22 -6.78
N GLU A 63 11.26 -1.48 -6.34
CA GLU A 63 10.20 -2.43 -6.07
C GLU A 63 10.36 -2.85 -4.60
N VAL A 64 9.97 -1.94 -3.71
CA VAL A 64 9.96 -2.17 -2.26
C VAL A 64 8.53 -1.90 -1.80
N LEU A 65 7.58 -2.68 -2.31
CA LEU A 65 6.14 -2.44 -2.16
C LEU A 65 5.47 -3.72 -1.67
N ASP A 66 4.48 -3.56 -0.79
CA ASP A 66 3.73 -4.68 -0.25
C ASP A 66 2.29 -4.70 -0.78
N THR A 67 1.48 -5.64 -0.26
CA THR A 67 0.04 -5.67 -0.62
C THR A 67 -0.67 -4.38 -0.19
N GLY A 68 -0.25 -3.79 0.93
CA GLY A 68 -0.69 -2.49 1.45
C GLY A 68 -0.09 -1.27 0.77
N LEU A 69 0.62 -1.44 -0.35
CA LEU A 69 1.43 -0.43 -1.03
C LEU A 69 2.68 0.00 -0.24
N ILE A 70 2.52 0.55 0.96
CA ILE A 70 3.60 1.28 1.67
C ILE A 70 4.24 0.52 2.84
N GLY A 71 3.74 -0.67 3.18
CA GLY A 71 4.11 -1.40 4.41
C GLY A 71 5.57 -1.89 4.49
N GLU A 72 6.31 -1.84 3.38
CA GLU A 72 7.74 -2.16 3.29
C GLU A 72 8.66 -0.93 3.41
N GLY A 73 8.12 0.24 3.76
CA GLY A 73 8.92 1.45 3.97
C GLY A 73 9.35 2.14 2.67
N CYS A 74 8.56 1.98 1.62
CA CYS A 74 8.84 2.52 0.29
C CYS A 74 8.98 4.05 0.30
N LEU A 75 8.10 4.75 1.03
CA LEU A 75 8.03 6.20 1.01
C LEU A 75 9.31 6.83 1.59
N HIS A 76 9.81 6.27 2.71
CA HIS A 76 11.07 6.71 3.29
C HIS A 76 12.23 6.53 2.31
N SER A 77 12.36 5.33 1.74
CA SER A 77 13.45 4.98 0.83
C SER A 77 13.44 5.80 -0.45
N MET A 78 12.27 6.00 -1.06
CA MET A 78 12.11 6.75 -2.31
C MET A 78 12.30 8.25 -2.10
N ARG A 79 11.79 8.80 -0.99
CA ARG A 79 12.00 10.22 -0.62
C ARG A 79 13.48 10.52 -0.44
N ASP A 80 14.18 9.68 0.29
CA ASP A 80 15.61 9.81 0.53
C ASP A 80 16.44 9.64 -0.76
N ALA A 81 16.13 8.61 -1.56
CA ALA A 81 16.78 8.36 -2.85
C ALA A 81 16.59 9.53 -3.83
N THR A 82 15.38 10.10 -3.91
CA THR A 82 15.09 11.27 -4.75
C THR A 82 15.98 12.45 -4.40
N LYS A 83 16.21 12.70 -3.10
CA LYS A 83 17.03 13.84 -2.65
C LYS A 83 18.51 13.65 -2.90
N ARG A 84 19.04 12.43 -2.71
CA ARG A 84 20.49 12.19 -2.66
C ARG A 84 21.06 11.46 -3.86
N LEU A 85 20.26 10.58 -4.46
CA LEU A 85 20.71 9.62 -5.46
C LEU A 85 20.14 9.92 -6.85
N LEU A 86 18.99 10.59 -6.98
CA LEU A 86 18.41 10.97 -8.27
C LEU A 86 19.01 12.27 -8.79
N ALA A 87 19.31 12.32 -10.09
CA ALA A 87 19.79 13.52 -10.76
C ALA A 87 18.64 14.54 -10.95
N PRO A 88 18.92 15.86 -11.08
CA PRO A 88 17.89 16.83 -11.44
C PRO A 88 17.20 16.45 -12.75
N GLY A 89 15.88 16.35 -12.73
CA GLY A 89 15.08 15.90 -13.88
C GLY A 89 15.11 14.38 -14.13
N GLY A 90 15.72 13.61 -13.21
CA GLY A 90 15.71 12.15 -13.27
C GLY A 90 14.32 11.55 -13.04
N VAL A 91 14.19 10.27 -13.39
CA VAL A 91 12.93 9.52 -13.36
C VAL A 91 12.92 8.52 -12.20
N MET A 92 11.83 8.49 -11.44
CA MET A 92 11.54 7.42 -10.48
C MET A 92 10.57 6.43 -11.13
N ILE A 93 10.88 5.13 -11.02
CA ILE A 93 10.00 4.04 -11.45
C ILE A 93 9.76 3.14 -10.21
N PRO A 94 8.51 2.94 -9.79
CA PRO A 94 7.29 3.50 -10.35
C PRO A 94 7.22 5.01 -10.21
N ALA A 95 6.55 5.68 -11.16
CA ALA A 95 6.33 7.12 -11.12
C ALA A 95 5.34 7.50 -10.01
N SER A 96 4.23 6.77 -9.93
CA SER A 96 3.18 7.04 -8.95
C SER A 96 2.34 5.82 -8.61
N ALA A 97 1.51 5.94 -7.59
CA ALA A 97 0.49 4.96 -7.24
C ALA A 97 -0.85 5.64 -6.93
N THR A 98 -1.95 5.01 -7.37
CA THR A 98 -3.32 5.43 -7.03
C THR A 98 -3.96 4.35 -6.16
N LEU A 99 -4.33 4.72 -4.93
CA LEU A 99 -5.01 3.85 -3.98
C LEU A 99 -6.53 3.96 -4.15
N TYR A 100 -7.23 2.82 -4.15
CA TYR A 100 -8.68 2.75 -4.28
C TYR A 100 -9.30 2.01 -3.10
N VAL A 101 -10.49 2.45 -2.68
CA VAL A 101 -11.32 1.78 -1.66
C VAL A 101 -12.66 1.35 -2.25
N MET A 102 -13.26 0.30 -1.67
CA MET A 102 -14.55 -0.25 -2.08
C MET A 102 -15.30 -0.81 -0.87
N LEU A 103 -16.61 -0.55 -0.81
CA LEU A 103 -17.52 -1.14 0.17
C LEU A 103 -17.85 -2.58 -0.23
N LEU A 104 -17.75 -3.50 0.73
CA LEU A 104 -17.96 -4.91 0.53
C LEU A 104 -18.92 -5.50 1.57
N GLN A 105 -19.71 -6.46 1.11
CA GLN A 105 -20.36 -7.44 1.96
C GLN A 105 -19.67 -8.79 1.74
N VAL A 106 -18.85 -9.20 2.69
CA VAL A 106 -18.10 -10.47 2.67
C VAL A 106 -18.90 -11.50 3.47
N SER A 107 -19.21 -12.63 2.85
CA SER A 107 -19.90 -13.71 3.57
C SER A 107 -18.95 -14.39 4.55
N ALA A 108 -19.51 -14.91 5.66
CA ALA A 108 -18.81 -15.89 6.48
C ALA A 108 -18.37 -17.08 5.60
N PRO A 109 -17.14 -17.59 5.80
CA PRO A 109 -16.77 -18.86 5.21
C PRO A 109 -17.64 -19.97 5.80
N GLU A 110 -17.98 -20.95 4.98
CA GLU A 110 -18.56 -22.21 5.42
C GLU A 110 -17.45 -23.27 5.49
N HIS A 111 -17.46 -24.08 6.55
CA HIS A 111 -16.58 -25.23 6.67
C HIS A 111 -17.39 -26.47 7.05
N ALA A 112 -17.31 -27.52 6.23
CA ALA A 112 -18.05 -28.76 6.43
C ALA A 112 -19.58 -28.57 6.62
N GLY A 113 -20.17 -27.60 5.92
CA GLY A 113 -21.61 -27.28 6.02
C GLY A 113 -22.00 -26.47 7.25
N VAL A 114 -21.02 -26.03 8.07
CA VAL A 114 -21.24 -25.15 9.20
C VAL A 114 -20.82 -23.73 8.81
N SER A 115 -21.77 -22.79 8.91
CA SER A 115 -21.48 -21.37 8.73
C SER A 115 -20.64 -20.85 9.90
N LEU A 116 -19.52 -20.20 9.60
CA LEU A 116 -18.66 -19.56 10.60
C LEU A 116 -19.11 -18.12 10.91
N GLN A 117 -20.38 -17.78 10.64
CA GLN A 117 -20.93 -16.45 10.89
C GLN A 117 -20.81 -16.02 12.36
N ALA A 118 -20.94 -16.95 13.29
CA ALA A 118 -20.73 -16.67 14.72
C ALA A 118 -19.30 -16.22 15.06
N LEU A 119 -18.32 -16.52 14.20
CA LEU A 119 -16.93 -16.08 14.35
C LEU A 119 -16.67 -14.72 13.66
N GLU A 120 -17.66 -14.11 12.99
CA GLU A 120 -17.49 -12.78 12.39
C GLU A 120 -17.16 -11.71 13.43
N ALA A 121 -17.72 -11.83 14.64
CA ALA A 121 -17.38 -10.97 15.77
C ALA A 121 -15.90 -11.07 16.20
N LEU A 122 -15.16 -12.08 15.74
CA LEU A 122 -13.73 -12.26 15.97
C LEU A 122 -12.87 -11.83 14.77
N ARG A 123 -13.49 -11.43 13.64
CA ARG A 123 -12.79 -10.98 12.42
C ARG A 123 -12.44 -9.50 12.52
N GLU A 124 -11.86 -9.05 13.63
CA GLU A 124 -11.39 -7.67 13.73
C GLU A 124 -10.03 -7.52 13.06
N GLY A 125 -9.85 -6.43 12.31
CA GLY A 125 -8.55 -6.01 11.79
C GLY A 125 -8.33 -6.26 10.31
N TYR A 126 -7.05 -6.32 9.96
CA TYR A 126 -6.54 -6.28 8.59
C TYR A 126 -6.19 -7.67 8.07
N SER A 127 -6.55 -7.95 6.82
CA SER A 127 -6.13 -9.18 6.13
C SER A 127 -5.85 -8.95 4.65
N ALA A 128 -4.68 -9.43 4.20
CA ALA A 128 -4.34 -9.53 2.79
C ALA A 128 -5.02 -10.75 2.16
N ALA A 129 -5.99 -10.51 1.28
CA ALA A 129 -6.80 -11.54 0.66
C ALA A 129 -6.97 -11.34 -0.84
N ARG A 130 -7.06 -12.43 -1.59
CA ARG A 130 -7.48 -12.36 -3.00
C ARG A 130 -8.99 -12.26 -3.01
N LEU A 131 -9.53 -11.10 -3.36
CA LEU A 131 -10.99 -10.89 -3.34
C LEU A 131 -11.72 -11.92 -4.20
N HIS A 132 -11.15 -12.32 -5.33
CA HIS A 132 -11.74 -13.36 -6.19
C HIS A 132 -11.92 -14.73 -5.48
N GLY A 133 -11.10 -15.04 -4.47
CA GLY A 133 -11.21 -16.29 -3.71
C GLY A 133 -12.18 -16.22 -2.53
N LEU A 134 -12.78 -15.06 -2.25
CA LEU A 134 -13.72 -14.85 -1.16
C LEU A 134 -15.14 -14.72 -1.72
N SER A 135 -16.12 -15.34 -1.05
CA SER A 135 -17.53 -15.06 -1.33
C SER A 135 -17.86 -13.65 -0.85
N HIS A 136 -18.09 -12.73 -1.78
CA HIS A 136 -18.37 -11.34 -1.47
C HIS A 136 -19.29 -10.69 -2.49
N VAL A 137 -19.92 -9.61 -2.07
CA VAL A 137 -20.72 -8.71 -2.89
C VAL A 137 -20.06 -7.33 -2.86
N LYS A 138 -19.78 -6.78 -4.05
CA LYS A 138 -19.35 -5.38 -4.21
C LYS A 138 -20.55 -4.47 -3.97
N LEU A 139 -20.47 -3.60 -2.97
CA LEU A 139 -21.53 -2.64 -2.63
C LEU A 139 -21.28 -1.26 -3.25
N SER A 140 -20.04 -0.94 -3.62
CA SER A 140 -19.69 0.27 -4.37
C SER A 140 -18.79 -0.05 -5.56
N VAL A 141 -18.58 0.95 -6.42
CA VAL A 141 -17.41 0.98 -7.32
C VAL A 141 -16.14 1.28 -6.52
N GLY A 142 -14.98 1.06 -7.12
CA GLY A 142 -13.71 1.52 -6.56
C GLY A 142 -13.61 3.04 -6.64
N VAL A 143 -13.33 3.70 -5.52
CA VAL A 143 -13.17 5.15 -5.43
C VAL A 143 -11.74 5.47 -5.03
N VAL A 144 -11.13 6.47 -5.66
CA VAL A 144 -9.77 6.91 -5.33
C VAL A 144 -9.73 7.45 -3.90
N ALA A 145 -8.84 6.89 -3.08
CA ALA A 145 -8.60 7.33 -1.72
C ALA A 145 -7.38 8.23 -1.59
N MET A 146 -6.24 7.81 -2.16
CA MET A 146 -4.97 8.52 -2.06
C MET A 146 -4.18 8.40 -3.35
N ARG A 147 -3.27 9.35 -3.59
CA ARG A 147 -2.28 9.32 -4.68
C ARG A 147 -0.89 9.59 -4.13
N PHE A 148 0.10 8.91 -4.67
CA PHE A 148 1.50 9.04 -4.30
C PHE A 148 2.31 9.35 -5.55
N GLU A 149 3.00 10.50 -5.56
CA GLU A 149 3.97 10.86 -6.60
C GLU A 149 5.38 10.59 -6.05
N PHE A 150 6.01 9.48 -6.44
CA PHE A 150 7.18 8.96 -5.73
C PHE A 150 8.44 9.82 -5.89
N ALA A 151 8.54 10.58 -6.98
CA ALA A 151 9.60 11.57 -7.19
C ALA A 151 9.34 12.92 -6.48
N ALA A 152 8.17 13.10 -5.86
CA ALA A 152 7.75 14.36 -5.24
C ALA A 152 7.09 14.15 -3.87
N LEU A 153 7.53 13.14 -3.12
CA LEU A 153 6.99 12.84 -1.79
C LEU A 153 7.24 13.99 -0.81
N PRO A 154 6.25 14.35 0.03
CA PRO A 154 6.38 15.42 1.01
C PRO A 154 7.38 15.04 2.10
N GLU A 155 8.06 16.03 2.70
CA GLU A 155 9.00 15.81 3.82
C GLU A 155 8.33 15.22 5.06
N GLN A 156 7.08 15.62 5.30
CA GLN A 156 6.29 15.15 6.41
C GLN A 156 5.86 13.70 6.15
N CYS A 157 6.13 12.82 7.10
CA CYS A 157 5.56 11.48 7.13
C CYS A 157 4.10 11.53 7.56
N GLY A 158 3.33 10.52 7.17
CA GLY A 158 1.93 10.41 7.56
C GLY A 158 0.98 11.18 6.64
N GLY A 159 -0.29 10.79 6.69
CA GLY A 159 -1.35 11.46 5.95
C GLY A 159 -2.68 10.77 6.16
N GLU A 160 -3.76 11.51 5.89
CA GLU A 160 -5.12 10.98 5.90
C GLU A 160 -5.89 11.39 4.65
N ALA A 161 -6.90 10.60 4.31
CA ALA A 161 -7.93 10.94 3.35
C ALA A 161 -9.29 10.48 3.88
N ARG A 162 -10.28 11.36 3.81
CA ARG A 162 -11.69 11.05 4.09
C ARG A 162 -12.48 11.05 2.80
N ILE A 163 -13.05 9.91 2.48
CA ILE A 163 -13.76 9.68 1.23
C ILE A 163 -15.20 9.34 1.53
N LYS A 164 -16.12 10.01 0.85
CA LYS A 164 -17.52 9.61 0.81
C LYS A 164 -17.71 8.61 -0.31
N VAL A 165 -18.08 7.39 0.03
CA VAL A 165 -18.29 6.30 -0.93
C VAL A 165 -19.79 6.03 -1.04
N GLU A 166 -20.34 6.22 -2.23
CA GLU A 166 -21.74 5.93 -2.51
C GLU A 166 -21.96 4.43 -2.72
N ALA A 167 -22.94 3.87 -2.01
CA ALA A 167 -23.39 2.51 -2.22
C ALA A 167 -24.15 2.38 -3.56
N SER A 168 -23.62 1.58 -4.47
CA SER A 168 -24.23 1.27 -5.76
C SER A 168 -25.47 0.37 -5.66
N ARG A 169 -25.68 -0.28 -4.51
CA ARG A 169 -26.76 -1.23 -4.24
C ARG A 169 -26.98 -1.38 -2.74
N ARG A 170 -28.15 -1.93 -2.37
CA ARG A 170 -28.44 -2.32 -1.00
C ARG A 170 -27.59 -3.51 -0.53
N GLY A 171 -27.25 -3.54 0.76
CA GLY A 171 -26.59 -4.67 1.42
C GLY A 171 -26.03 -4.33 2.80
N ALA A 172 -25.42 -5.33 3.44
CA ALA A 172 -24.80 -5.21 4.75
C ALA A 172 -23.30 -4.99 4.58
N CYS A 173 -22.85 -3.74 4.62
CA CYS A 173 -21.44 -3.39 4.48
C CYS A 173 -20.68 -3.82 5.74
N ASN A 174 -19.91 -4.90 5.64
CA ASN A 174 -19.15 -5.48 6.75
C ASN A 174 -17.64 -5.47 6.51
N ALA A 175 -17.18 -4.96 5.36
CA ALA A 175 -15.77 -4.76 5.10
C ALA A 175 -15.53 -3.61 4.11
N VAL A 176 -14.35 -2.99 4.21
CA VAL A 176 -13.76 -2.17 3.16
C VAL A 176 -12.62 -2.94 2.52
N GLY A 177 -12.68 -3.07 1.20
CA GLY A 177 -11.58 -3.56 0.40
C GLY A 177 -10.75 -2.42 -0.17
N TRP A 178 -9.44 -2.59 -0.27
CA TRP A 178 -8.59 -1.66 -1.02
C TRP A 178 -7.50 -2.36 -1.83
N TRP A 179 -7.03 -1.63 -2.84
CA TRP A 179 -5.94 -2.01 -3.72
C TRP A 179 -5.31 -0.73 -4.30
N PHE A 180 -4.28 -0.90 -5.12
CA PHE A 180 -3.67 0.20 -5.83
C PHE A 180 -3.44 -0.13 -7.31
N ASP A 181 -3.37 0.92 -8.10
CA ASP A 181 -2.74 0.90 -9.42
C ASP A 181 -1.33 1.48 -9.26
N LEU A 182 -0.34 0.80 -9.85
CA LEU A 182 1.05 1.24 -9.87
C LEU A 182 1.40 1.75 -11.26
N HIS A 183 1.62 3.04 -11.39
CA HIS A 183 1.96 3.69 -12.65
C HIS A 183 3.48 3.68 -12.79
N LEU A 184 4.00 2.81 -13.67
CA LEU A 184 5.45 2.70 -13.88
C LEU A 184 5.98 3.95 -14.58
N ASP A 185 5.21 4.43 -15.55
CA ASP A 185 5.45 5.62 -16.36
C ASP A 185 4.09 6.18 -16.84
N GLY A 186 4.09 7.05 -17.85
CA GLY A 186 2.88 7.66 -18.40
C GLY A 186 1.99 6.74 -19.24
N GLU A 187 2.44 5.53 -19.57
CA GLU A 187 1.74 4.59 -20.46
C GLU A 187 1.44 3.25 -19.78
N THR A 188 2.30 2.82 -18.86
CA THR A 188 2.31 1.49 -18.27
C THR A 188 1.79 1.52 -16.85
N THR A 189 0.70 0.79 -16.60
CA THR A 189 0.10 0.65 -15.27
C THR A 189 -0.08 -0.82 -14.90
N LEU A 190 0.37 -1.20 -13.71
CA LEU A 190 0.10 -2.49 -13.08
C LEU A 190 -1.06 -2.31 -12.09
N SER A 191 -2.22 -2.87 -12.42
CA SER A 191 -3.40 -2.77 -11.55
C SER A 191 -3.52 -3.97 -10.61
N MET A 192 -3.72 -3.71 -9.32
CA MET A 192 -4.10 -4.72 -8.33
C MET A 192 -5.61 -4.77 -8.11
N ALA A 193 -6.42 -4.23 -9.04
CA ALA A 193 -7.87 -4.26 -8.94
C ALA A 193 -8.41 -5.70 -8.90
N PRO A 194 -9.57 -5.94 -8.26
CA PRO A 194 -10.20 -7.26 -8.27
C PRO A 194 -10.53 -7.71 -9.69
N GLY A 195 -9.84 -8.75 -10.17
CA GLY A 195 -9.99 -9.28 -11.54
C GLY A 195 -8.92 -8.82 -12.53
N ALA A 196 -7.95 -8.00 -12.09
CA ALA A 196 -6.80 -7.63 -12.90
C ALA A 196 -5.89 -8.84 -13.23
N THR A 197 -5.11 -8.71 -14.31
CA THR A 197 -4.22 -9.77 -14.80
C THR A 197 -2.95 -9.91 -13.95
N ALA A 198 -2.47 -8.81 -13.36
CA ALA A 198 -1.34 -8.85 -12.45
C ALA A 198 -1.71 -9.61 -11.17
N ARG A 199 -0.83 -10.50 -10.73
CA ARG A 199 -1.08 -11.41 -9.58
C ARG A 199 -0.04 -11.29 -8.47
N THR A 200 0.84 -10.30 -8.57
CA THR A 200 1.99 -10.12 -7.68
C THR A 200 1.53 -9.82 -6.26
N TRP A 201 0.56 -8.91 -6.11
CA TRP A 201 -0.06 -8.61 -4.83
C TRP A 201 -1.53 -9.04 -4.77
N LYS A 202 -2.03 -9.14 -3.54
CA LYS A 202 -3.43 -9.39 -3.24
C LYS A 202 -4.20 -8.07 -3.14
N GLN A 203 -5.44 -8.12 -2.67
CA GLN A 203 -6.14 -6.95 -2.15
C GLN A 203 -6.13 -7.02 -0.64
N ASN A 204 -6.47 -5.90 -0.02
CA ASN A 204 -6.59 -5.83 1.41
C ASN A 204 -8.03 -5.65 1.83
N LEU A 205 -8.32 -6.17 3.02
CA LEU A 205 -9.61 -6.12 3.66
C LEU A 205 -9.46 -5.60 5.08
N HIS A 206 -10.34 -4.67 5.43
CA HIS A 206 -10.60 -4.28 6.80
C HIS A 206 -12.06 -4.57 7.10
N TYR A 207 -12.31 -5.49 8.02
CA TYR A 207 -13.65 -5.81 8.47
C TYR A 207 -14.13 -4.77 9.47
N LEU A 208 -15.39 -4.37 9.35
CA LEU A 208 -15.99 -3.44 10.30
C LEU A 208 -16.41 -4.19 11.57
N PRO A 209 -16.32 -3.55 12.75
CA PRO A 209 -16.76 -4.17 14.01
C PRO A 209 -18.27 -4.47 14.03
N SER A 210 -19.06 -3.70 13.28
CA SER A 210 -20.48 -3.97 13.03
C SER A 210 -20.83 -3.67 11.57
N SER A 211 -21.77 -4.45 11.02
CA SER A 211 -22.24 -4.24 9.66
C SER A 211 -23.06 -2.94 9.56
N LEU A 212 -22.80 -2.15 8.53
CA LEU A 212 -23.60 -0.99 8.16
C LEU A 212 -24.61 -1.38 7.09
N GLU A 213 -25.89 -1.34 7.42
CA GLU A 213 -26.95 -1.51 6.42
C GLU A 213 -26.98 -0.29 5.51
N VAL A 214 -26.80 -0.50 4.21
CA VAL A 214 -26.81 0.56 3.20
C VAL A 214 -27.90 0.32 2.18
N GLU A 215 -28.53 1.40 1.74
CA GLU A 215 -29.39 1.43 0.56
C GLU A 215 -28.61 1.96 -0.65
N ARG A 216 -29.13 1.73 -1.86
CA ARG A 216 -28.54 2.33 -3.06
C ARG A 216 -28.60 3.87 -2.94
N GLY A 217 -27.47 4.53 -3.18
CA GLY A 217 -27.30 5.98 -3.05
C GLY A 217 -26.93 6.44 -1.63
N ALA A 218 -26.87 5.54 -0.64
CA ALA A 218 -26.39 5.90 0.69
C ALA A 218 -24.89 6.20 0.67
N GLU A 219 -24.47 7.24 1.40
CA GLU A 219 -23.05 7.57 1.60
C GLU A 219 -22.50 6.83 2.82
N VAL A 220 -21.35 6.18 2.65
CA VAL A 220 -20.50 5.69 3.75
C VAL A 220 -19.21 6.50 3.74
N GLU A 221 -18.80 7.01 4.89
CA GLU A 221 -17.51 7.67 5.03
C GLU A 221 -16.43 6.62 5.26
N VAL A 222 -15.32 6.73 4.52
CA VAL A 222 -14.13 5.89 4.64
C VAL A 222 -12.94 6.79 4.98
N LEU A 223 -12.27 6.50 6.08
CA LEU A 223 -11.02 7.14 6.50
C LEU A 223 -9.87 6.20 6.16
N VAL A 224 -8.92 6.69 5.35
CA VAL A 224 -7.65 6.01 5.08
C VAL A 224 -6.53 6.85 5.65
N TRP A 225 -5.60 6.26 6.39
CA TRP A 225 -4.46 7.00 6.94
C TRP A 225 -3.21 6.14 7.13
N ASN A 226 -2.07 6.80 7.29
CA ASN A 226 -0.85 6.22 7.86
C ASN A 226 -0.23 7.23 8.83
N LYS A 227 0.53 6.75 9.81
CA LYS A 227 1.08 7.61 10.87
C LYS A 227 2.48 8.09 10.53
N ASP A 228 3.37 7.15 10.19
CA ASP A 228 4.81 7.39 10.05
C ASP A 228 5.34 6.74 8.75
N ASP A 229 4.59 6.86 7.66
CA ASP A 229 4.87 6.20 6.38
C ASP A 229 4.96 4.66 6.50
N ASP A 230 4.22 4.12 7.46
CA ASP A 230 4.20 2.71 7.80
C ASP A 230 3.08 1.98 7.04
N ASN A 231 2.12 1.35 7.73
CA ASN A 231 1.01 0.68 7.08
C ASN A 231 -0.15 1.65 6.81
N LEU A 232 -0.91 1.37 5.75
CA LEU A 232 -2.22 2.00 5.60
C LEU A 232 -3.23 1.35 6.55
N HIS A 233 -3.96 2.21 7.23
CA HIS A 233 -5.10 1.88 8.06
C HIS A 233 -6.36 2.40 7.40
N VAL A 234 -7.45 1.67 7.56
CA VAL A 234 -8.75 1.98 6.97
C VAL A 234 -9.83 1.81 8.03
N LEU A 235 -10.76 2.76 8.09
CA LEU A 235 -11.99 2.68 8.86
C LEU A 235 -13.16 3.12 7.98
N ALA A 236 -14.35 2.61 8.28
CA ALA A 236 -15.58 3.07 7.65
C ALA A 236 -16.71 3.21 8.66
N GLY A 237 -17.59 4.16 8.38
CA GLY A 237 -18.67 4.55 9.28
C GLY A 237 -19.73 5.35 8.56
N ALA A 238 -20.83 5.63 9.27
CA ALA A 238 -21.78 6.62 8.79
C ALA A 238 -21.09 8.00 8.69
N PRO A 239 -21.53 8.88 7.77
CA PRO A 239 -20.93 10.20 7.63
C PRO A 239 -20.87 10.97 8.96
N GLY A 240 -19.69 11.48 9.30
CA GLY A 240 -19.47 12.25 10.52
C GLY A 240 -19.32 11.43 11.81
N THR A 241 -19.37 10.08 11.76
CA THR A 241 -19.15 9.25 12.96
C THR A 241 -17.70 8.82 13.14
N LEU A 242 -16.85 9.01 12.13
CA LEU A 242 -15.45 8.60 12.21
C LEU A 242 -14.63 9.55 13.09
N PRO A 243 -13.73 9.01 13.95
CA PRO A 243 -12.90 9.80 14.83
C PRO A 243 -12.02 10.78 14.06
N SER A 244 -11.68 11.91 14.69
CA SER A 244 -10.67 12.84 14.16
C SER A 244 -9.31 12.13 14.06
N PHE A 245 -8.57 12.36 12.98
CA PHE A 245 -7.23 11.79 12.82
C PHE A 245 -6.23 12.26 13.88
N ALA A 246 -6.46 13.44 14.45
CA ALA A 246 -5.70 13.92 15.60
C ALA A 246 -5.72 12.95 16.80
N ASN A 247 -6.71 12.06 16.89
CA ASN A 247 -6.83 11.06 17.94
C ASN A 247 -5.94 9.82 17.73
N PHE A 248 -5.30 9.68 16.56
CA PHE A 248 -4.41 8.55 16.21
C PHE A 248 -2.93 8.95 16.11
N ARG A 249 -2.61 10.24 16.22
CA ARG A 249 -1.22 10.76 16.26
C ARG A 249 -0.56 10.50 17.60
#